data_AF-A0A554VR54-F1
#
_entry.id   AF-A0A554VR54-F1
#
_cell.length_a   1.000
_cell.length_b   1.000
_cell.length_c   1.000
_cell.angle_alpha   90.00
_cell.angle_beta   90.00
_cell.angle_gamma   90.00
#
_symmetry.space_group_name_H-M   'P 1'
#
loop_
_entity.id
_entity.type
_entity.pdbx_description
1 polymer ?
#
loop_
_entity_poly.entity_id
_entity_poly.type
_entity_poly.pdbx_seq_one_letter_code
_entity_poly.pdbx_strand_id
1 'polypeptide(L)'
;MKRIIKYLNILFLTGLILGCGSDDKTVDVILESVTSGGVLRTIDINNNLIYNDLLLEFDEGANYTLTLEEQDNQNGELLDQIEIYARFVENTRIDTNMDGVINDDDDDLSTEEGLIRTLTASDFQPGERGVPISVITFTADEFLTFTGVDESKLQGKDDFAIRFVLKLKDGRTFSVDDANGNVSGGSYFSSPYTYRTTIGCTITETLAGTYTYNVTSLIPAPGGRSQCNSMSLPSGEVTWTEDEDRGEYSTTDLSFGQFDNCYTGTFNTINFSKGTIIWDCTKLVADGEIIVEEDTNDEEEFTYTYKITQIMGTDITIDFSNSAGDRGTVVLTRPDSKTWPVLFKAEDD
;
A
#
# COMPACT_ATOMS: atom_id res chain seq x y z
N MET A 1 9.24 -73.62 14.72
CA MET A 1 7.84 -73.95 14.33
C MET A 1 7.17 -74.74 15.45
N LYS A 2 5.96 -74.31 15.83
CA LYS A 2 4.92 -75.00 16.63
C LYS A 2 4.87 -74.80 18.16
N ARG A 3 4.14 -73.74 18.52
CA ARG A 3 3.00 -73.72 19.47
C ARG A 3 3.30 -73.85 20.98
N ILE A 4 3.53 -72.72 21.63
CA ILE A 4 3.03 -72.47 23.00
C ILE A 4 2.14 -71.22 22.91
N ILE A 5 0.91 -71.44 22.42
CA ILE A 5 -0.22 -70.51 22.51
C ILE A 5 -1.16 -71.16 23.52
N LYS A 6 -1.53 -70.45 24.60
CA LYS A 6 -2.89 -70.49 25.23
C LYS A 6 -3.05 -69.84 26.61
N TYR A 7 -2.16 -68.97 27.09
CA TYR A 7 -2.40 -68.24 28.36
C TYR A 7 -2.20 -66.71 28.26
N LEU A 8 -2.38 -66.14 27.08
CA LEU A 8 -2.21 -64.69 26.83
C LEU A 8 -3.56 -64.00 26.54
N ASN A 9 -4.63 -64.30 27.28
CA ASN A 9 -5.93 -63.66 27.03
C ASN A 9 -6.88 -63.51 28.22
N ILE A 10 -6.42 -63.63 29.47
CA ILE A 10 -7.26 -63.31 30.65
C ILE A 10 -6.40 -62.64 31.73
N LEU A 11 -5.82 -61.49 31.38
CA LEU A 11 -5.35 -60.52 32.36
C LEU A 11 -5.50 -59.11 31.78
N PHE A 12 -6.69 -58.84 31.24
CA PHE A 12 -7.04 -57.58 30.60
C PHE A 12 -8.50 -57.25 30.89
N LEU A 13 -8.90 -57.18 32.17
CA LEU A 13 -10.20 -56.59 32.51
C LEU A 13 -10.36 -56.08 33.95
N THR A 14 -9.29 -55.80 34.70
CA THR A 14 -9.44 -55.26 36.06
C THR A 14 -8.34 -54.24 36.36
N GLY A 15 -8.61 -52.99 36.00
CA GLY A 15 -7.74 -51.85 36.32
C GLY A 15 -8.22 -50.53 35.72
N LEU A 16 -9.53 -50.36 35.51
CA LEU A 16 -10.12 -49.21 34.82
C LEU A 16 -11.00 -48.34 35.75
N ILE A 17 -10.67 -48.30 37.04
CA ILE A 17 -11.28 -47.35 37.97
C ILE A 17 -10.22 -47.01 39.00
N LEU A 18 -9.74 -45.77 38.95
CA LEU A 18 -9.07 -44.96 39.99
C LEU A 18 -7.98 -44.09 39.32
N GLY A 19 -8.42 -42.92 38.86
CA GLY A 19 -7.57 -41.87 38.32
C GLY A 19 -8.36 -40.64 37.88
N CYS A 20 -9.46 -40.32 38.57
CA CYS A 20 -10.06 -38.99 38.51
C CYS A 20 -9.24 -38.12 39.47
N GLY A 21 -8.06 -37.71 39.02
CA GLY A 21 -7.35 -36.56 39.57
C GLY A 21 -7.69 -35.41 38.63
N SER A 22 -8.29 -34.35 39.17
CA SER A 22 -8.42 -33.07 38.50
C SER A 22 -7.02 -32.51 38.27
N ASP A 23 -6.38 -32.94 37.19
CA ASP A 23 -5.28 -32.19 36.61
C ASP A 23 -5.94 -30.99 35.94
N ASP A 24 -6.00 -29.85 36.64
CA ASP A 24 -6.06 -28.55 35.97
C ASP A 24 -4.86 -28.52 35.06
N LYS A 25 -5.06 -28.85 33.78
CA LYS A 25 -3.98 -28.79 32.83
C LYS A 25 -3.58 -27.33 32.79
N THR A 26 -2.28 -27.07 32.88
CA THR A 26 -1.73 -25.73 32.67
C THR A 26 -2.23 -25.14 31.34
N VAL A 27 -2.57 -25.99 30.36
CA VAL A 27 -3.23 -25.59 29.11
C VAL A 27 -4.66 -25.08 29.32
N ASP A 28 -5.47 -25.69 30.19
CA ASP A 28 -6.82 -25.25 30.50
C ASP A 28 -6.79 -23.92 31.29
N VAL A 29 -5.81 -23.74 32.19
CA VAL A 29 -5.53 -22.44 32.84
C VAL A 29 -5.06 -21.39 31.83
N ILE A 30 -4.25 -21.79 30.85
CA ILE A 30 -3.80 -20.88 29.78
C ILE A 30 -4.98 -20.48 28.88
N LEU A 31 -5.87 -21.41 28.52
CA LEU A 31 -7.06 -21.13 27.69
C LEU A 31 -8.15 -20.37 28.46
N GLU A 32 -8.33 -20.60 29.76
CA GLU A 32 -9.15 -19.77 30.64
C GLU A 32 -8.54 -18.38 30.89
N SER A 33 -7.20 -18.26 30.82
CA SER A 33 -6.50 -16.98 30.87
C SER A 33 -6.47 -16.23 29.54
N VAL A 34 -6.79 -16.91 28.42
CA VAL A 34 -6.98 -16.24 27.13
C VAL A 34 -8.38 -15.63 27.13
N THR A 35 -8.45 -14.37 27.52
CA THR A 35 -9.67 -13.60 27.35
C THR A 35 -9.88 -13.40 25.85
N SER A 36 -10.85 -14.10 25.26
CA SER A 36 -11.29 -13.87 23.89
C SER A 36 -11.74 -12.41 23.75
N GLY A 37 -10.96 -11.58 23.04
CA GLY A 37 -11.26 -10.18 22.78
C GLY A 37 -12.32 -10.00 21.69
N GLY A 38 -12.74 -8.75 21.48
CA GLY A 38 -13.54 -8.37 20.31
C GLY A 38 -12.61 -7.92 19.19
N VAL A 39 -12.91 -8.27 17.94
CA VAL A 39 -12.17 -7.85 16.73
C VAL A 39 -13.09 -7.16 15.73
N LEU A 40 -12.54 -6.23 14.95
CA LEU A 40 -13.21 -5.57 13.83
C LEU A 40 -12.55 -6.00 12.53
N ARG A 41 -13.00 -7.13 12.00
CA ARG A 41 -12.45 -7.68 10.77
C ARG A 41 -12.84 -6.83 9.59
N THR A 42 -11.86 -6.34 8.85
CA THR A 42 -12.05 -5.74 7.53
C THR A 42 -12.49 -6.82 6.55
N ILE A 43 -13.67 -6.63 5.95
CA ILE A 43 -14.18 -7.49 4.89
C ILE A 43 -13.85 -6.89 3.52
N ASP A 44 -14.02 -5.58 3.38
CA ASP A 44 -13.80 -4.86 2.13
C ASP A 44 -13.43 -3.40 2.40
N ILE A 45 -12.63 -2.83 1.51
CA ILE A 45 -12.27 -1.41 1.50
C ILE A 45 -12.42 -0.90 0.07
N ASN A 46 -13.13 0.20 -0.11
CA ASN A 46 -13.16 0.94 -1.36
C ASN A 46 -12.77 2.40 -1.08
N ASN A 47 -11.66 2.83 -1.66
CA ASN A 47 -11.20 4.21 -1.59
C ASN A 47 -11.41 4.89 -2.95
N ASN A 48 -12.42 5.75 -3.00
CA ASN A 48 -12.73 6.62 -4.14
C ASN A 48 -12.57 8.10 -3.74
N LEU A 49 -11.70 8.43 -2.79
CA LEU A 49 -11.34 9.82 -2.51
C LEU A 49 -10.38 10.31 -3.59
N ILE A 50 -10.92 10.84 -4.67
CA ILE A 50 -10.15 11.39 -5.80
C ILE A 50 -10.29 12.91 -5.80
N TYR A 51 -9.16 13.61 -5.79
CA TYR A 51 -9.09 15.07 -5.72
C TYR A 51 -8.55 15.67 -7.02
N ASN A 52 -9.18 16.71 -7.51
CA ASN A 52 -8.76 17.41 -8.72
C ASN A 52 -7.93 18.63 -8.34
N ASP A 53 -6.61 18.50 -8.34
CA ASP A 53 -5.71 19.58 -7.94
C ASP A 53 -5.72 20.80 -8.88
N LEU A 54 -6.29 20.68 -10.08
CA LEU A 54 -6.46 21.82 -10.99
C LEU A 54 -7.72 22.63 -10.67
N LEU A 55 -8.80 21.95 -10.31
CA LEU A 55 -10.08 22.57 -9.95
C LEU A 55 -10.17 22.90 -8.46
N LEU A 56 -9.26 22.35 -7.65
CA LEU A 56 -9.18 22.51 -6.20
C LEU A 56 -10.43 21.99 -5.47
N GLU A 57 -10.95 20.84 -5.92
CA GLU A 57 -12.14 20.19 -5.38
C GLU A 57 -12.06 18.67 -5.52
N PHE A 58 -12.76 17.92 -4.66
CA PHE A 58 -12.96 16.48 -4.86
C PHE A 58 -13.85 16.17 -6.08
N ASP A 59 -13.57 15.07 -6.75
CA ASP A 59 -14.42 14.55 -7.83
C ASP A 59 -15.83 14.20 -7.30
N GLU A 60 -16.85 14.34 -8.15
CA GLU A 60 -18.23 14.07 -7.77
C GLU A 60 -18.40 12.63 -7.24
N GLY A 61 -18.95 12.50 -6.03
CA GLY A 61 -19.16 11.20 -5.40
C GLY A 61 -17.92 10.63 -4.71
N ALA A 62 -16.85 11.43 -4.52
CA ALA A 62 -15.68 11.01 -3.77
C ALA A 62 -16.03 10.52 -2.35
N ASN A 63 -15.63 9.29 -2.04
CA ASN A 63 -15.95 8.66 -0.77
C ASN A 63 -14.95 7.56 -0.40
N TYR A 64 -14.93 7.23 0.88
CA TYR A 64 -14.23 6.08 1.44
C TYR A 64 -15.23 5.15 2.10
N THR A 65 -15.24 3.88 1.70
CA THR A 65 -16.19 2.88 2.20
C THR A 65 -15.46 1.69 2.82
N LEU A 66 -15.89 1.30 4.01
CA LEU A 66 -15.41 0.15 4.77
C LEU A 66 -16.54 -0.83 5.04
N THR A 67 -16.31 -2.11 4.79
CA THR A 67 -17.18 -3.18 5.32
C THR A 67 -16.48 -3.84 6.49
N LEU A 68 -17.07 -3.74 7.69
CA LEU A 68 -16.52 -4.30 8.92
C LEU A 68 -17.42 -5.39 9.49
N GLU A 69 -16.81 -6.49 9.92
CA GLU A 69 -17.43 -7.59 10.66
C GLU A 69 -16.93 -7.55 12.11
N GLU A 70 -17.83 -7.38 13.07
CA GLU A 70 -17.48 -7.50 14.49
C GLU A 70 -17.48 -8.98 14.88
N GLN A 71 -16.48 -9.41 15.64
CA GLN A 71 -16.46 -10.76 16.21
C GLN A 71 -16.02 -10.70 17.68
N ASP A 72 -16.80 -11.36 18.53
CA ASP A 72 -16.46 -11.66 19.91
C ASP A 72 -16.77 -13.13 20.22
N ASN A 73 -16.61 -13.53 21.48
CA ASN A 73 -16.90 -14.90 21.93
C ASN A 73 -18.37 -15.24 22.12
N GLN A 74 -19.27 -14.28 21.92
CA GLN A 74 -20.72 -14.41 21.92
C GLN A 74 -21.31 -14.08 20.54
N ASN A 75 -20.50 -14.18 19.47
CA ASN A 75 -20.91 -13.91 18.09
C ASN A 75 -21.48 -12.49 17.88
N GLY A 76 -20.88 -11.50 18.55
CA GLY A 76 -21.20 -10.08 18.46
C GLY A 76 -22.31 -9.60 19.37
N GLU A 77 -22.81 -10.47 20.25
CA GLU A 77 -23.77 -10.07 21.29
C GLU A 77 -23.15 -9.10 22.31
N LEU A 78 -21.82 -9.06 22.46
CA LEU A 78 -21.15 -8.13 23.36
C LEU A 78 -20.92 -6.74 22.75
N LEU A 79 -21.16 -6.52 21.46
CA LEU A 79 -21.04 -5.19 20.85
C LEU A 79 -21.91 -4.16 21.60
N ASP A 80 -21.26 -3.16 22.18
CA ASP A 80 -21.92 -1.99 22.78
C ASP A 80 -21.94 -0.85 21.76
N GLN A 81 -20.74 -0.33 21.43
CA GLN A 81 -20.57 0.71 20.42
C GLN A 81 -19.17 0.66 19.81
N ILE A 82 -19.04 1.29 18.65
CA ILE A 82 -17.76 1.58 18.00
C ILE A 82 -17.64 3.10 17.89
N GLU A 83 -16.59 3.65 18.49
CA GLU A 83 -16.22 5.05 18.30
C GLU A 83 -15.22 5.14 17.15
N ILE A 84 -15.52 6.00 16.19
CA ILE A 84 -14.69 6.25 15.02
C ILE A 84 -14.11 7.64 15.15
N TYR A 85 -12.79 7.68 15.18
CA TYR A 85 -11.99 8.88 15.24
C TYR A 85 -11.38 9.16 13.88
N ALA A 86 -11.24 10.44 13.53
CA ALA A 86 -10.60 10.85 12.29
C ALA A 86 -9.71 12.08 12.50
N ARG A 87 -8.77 12.27 11.59
CA ARG A 87 -8.03 13.52 11.37
C ARG A 87 -7.56 13.62 9.93
N PHE A 88 -7.26 14.84 9.49
CA PHE A 88 -6.49 15.06 8.29
C PHE A 88 -4.99 14.95 8.59
N VAL A 89 -4.23 14.39 7.67
CA VAL A 89 -2.76 14.30 7.73
C VAL A 89 -2.20 14.84 6.41
N GLU A 90 -1.48 15.95 6.52
CA GLU A 90 -0.75 16.57 5.42
C GLU A 90 0.52 15.76 5.11
N ASN A 91 0.64 15.28 3.88
CA ASN A 91 1.80 14.48 3.44
C ASN A 91 2.54 15.15 2.28
N THR A 92 2.02 16.25 1.76
CA THR A 92 2.46 16.81 0.49
C THR A 92 3.26 18.10 0.67
N ARG A 93 3.09 18.85 1.75
CA ARG A 93 3.89 20.07 1.99
C ARG A 93 5.39 19.79 2.06
N ILE A 94 6.16 20.77 1.58
CA ILE A 94 7.62 20.73 1.58
C ILE A 94 8.09 21.37 2.88
N ASP A 95 9.08 20.74 3.52
CA ASP A 95 9.80 21.32 4.63
C ASP A 95 10.56 22.56 4.13
N THR A 96 9.99 23.73 4.38
CA THR A 96 10.48 25.00 3.85
C THR A 96 11.76 25.45 4.56
N ASN A 97 12.01 24.93 5.76
CA ASN A 97 13.11 25.31 6.62
C ASN A 97 14.22 24.23 6.71
N MET A 98 13.99 23.06 6.11
CA MET A 98 14.90 21.91 6.01
C MET A 98 15.32 21.32 7.38
N ASP A 99 14.46 21.36 8.40
CA ASP A 99 14.72 20.78 9.72
C ASP A 99 14.34 19.29 9.86
N GLY A 100 13.73 18.72 8.82
CA GLY A 100 13.26 17.34 8.74
C GLY A 100 11.88 17.11 9.35
N VAL A 101 11.13 18.16 9.69
CA VAL A 101 9.83 18.09 10.38
C VAL A 101 8.82 19.04 9.74
N ILE A 102 7.85 18.50 9.00
CA ILE A 102 6.68 19.28 8.55
C ILE A 102 5.87 19.73 9.76
N ASN A 103 5.75 21.04 9.97
CA ASN A 103 5.01 21.63 11.08
C ASN A 103 4.35 22.98 10.71
N ASP A 104 3.83 23.71 11.70
CA ASP A 104 3.14 25.00 11.53
C ASP A 104 3.96 26.03 10.71
N ASP A 105 5.30 25.98 10.78
CA ASP A 105 6.18 26.87 10.00
C ASP A 105 6.22 26.51 8.49
N ASP A 106 5.68 25.35 8.09
CA ASP A 106 5.60 24.83 6.72
C ASP A 106 4.18 24.82 6.14
N ASP A 107 3.27 25.58 6.76
CA ASP A 107 1.83 25.55 6.47
C ASP A 107 1.22 24.14 6.64
N ASP A 108 1.63 23.36 7.66
CA ASP A 108 1.01 22.07 7.99
C ASP A 108 -0.50 22.23 8.22
N LEU A 109 -1.26 21.41 7.50
CA LEU A 109 -2.73 21.39 7.54
C LEU A 109 -3.26 20.24 8.40
N SER A 110 -2.38 19.39 8.95
CA SER A 110 -2.74 18.25 9.78
C SER A 110 -3.61 18.68 10.96
N THR A 111 -4.67 17.91 11.21
CA THR A 111 -5.61 18.23 12.29
C THR A 111 -5.42 17.31 13.49
N GLU A 112 -5.88 17.77 14.64
CA GLU A 112 -6.02 16.90 15.80
C GLU A 112 -7.06 15.81 15.55
N GLU A 113 -6.85 14.65 16.19
CA GLU A 113 -7.80 13.55 16.13
C GLU A 113 -9.06 13.86 16.94
N GLY A 114 -10.23 13.60 16.36
CA GLY A 114 -11.51 13.75 17.05
C GLY A 114 -12.51 12.65 16.68
N LEU A 115 -13.60 12.56 17.45
CA LEU A 115 -14.68 11.60 17.23
C LEU A 115 -15.60 12.07 16.10
N ILE A 116 -15.53 11.42 14.93
CA ILE A 116 -16.37 11.73 13.76
C ILE A 116 -17.72 11.01 13.83
N ARG A 117 -17.76 9.78 14.35
CA ARG A 117 -18.97 8.95 14.38
C ARG A 117 -18.97 7.97 15.53
N THR A 118 -20.15 7.63 16.03
CA THR A 118 -20.36 6.48 16.92
C THR A 118 -21.36 5.54 16.27
N LEU A 119 -21.00 4.27 16.13
CA LEU A 119 -21.89 3.21 15.71
C LEU A 119 -22.34 2.41 16.93
N THR A 120 -23.57 1.93 16.89
CA THR A 120 -24.19 1.07 17.89
C THR A 120 -24.64 -0.22 17.24
N ALA A 121 -25.11 -1.20 18.02
CA ALA A 121 -25.61 -2.46 17.48
C ALA A 121 -26.72 -2.31 16.42
N SER A 122 -27.47 -1.19 16.37
CA SER A 122 -28.49 -0.97 15.33
C SER A 122 -27.93 -0.62 13.96
N ASP A 123 -26.65 -0.22 13.89
CA ASP A 123 -25.96 0.12 12.64
C ASP A 123 -25.39 -1.12 11.94
N PHE A 124 -25.63 -2.31 12.51
CA PHE A 124 -25.14 -3.59 12.03
C PHE A 124 -26.30 -4.50 11.59
N GLN A 125 -26.01 -5.34 10.62
CA GLN A 125 -26.90 -6.40 10.15
C GLN A 125 -26.23 -7.77 10.37
N PRO A 126 -26.99 -8.87 10.51
CA PRO A 126 -26.41 -10.20 10.59
C PRO A 126 -25.66 -10.55 9.29
N GLY A 127 -24.39 -10.93 9.41
CA GLY A 127 -23.57 -11.45 8.32
C GLY A 127 -23.79 -12.94 8.06
N GLU A 128 -23.18 -13.45 6.99
CA GLU A 128 -23.29 -14.87 6.58
C GLU A 128 -22.79 -15.86 7.64
N ARG A 129 -21.86 -15.40 8.50
CA ARG A 129 -21.29 -16.18 9.60
C ARG A 129 -22.08 -16.06 10.91
N GLY A 130 -23.19 -15.33 10.90
CA GLY A 130 -24.03 -15.10 12.07
C GLY A 130 -23.49 -14.04 13.04
N VAL A 131 -22.50 -13.25 12.62
CA VAL A 131 -21.91 -12.14 13.39
C VAL A 131 -22.26 -10.78 12.76
N PRO A 132 -22.23 -9.65 13.50
CA PRO A 132 -22.64 -8.34 12.99
C PRO A 132 -21.72 -7.80 11.90
N ILE A 133 -22.30 -7.28 10.81
CA ILE A 133 -21.60 -6.59 9.72
C ILE A 133 -22.19 -5.18 9.52
N SER A 134 -21.34 -4.19 9.28
CA SER A 134 -21.74 -2.83 8.90
C SER A 134 -20.94 -2.34 7.69
N VAL A 135 -21.60 -1.56 6.83
CA VAL A 135 -20.96 -0.83 5.73
C VAL A 135 -20.95 0.65 6.12
N ILE A 136 -19.75 1.21 6.21
CA ILE A 136 -19.50 2.55 6.71
C ILE A 136 -18.92 3.35 5.55
N THR A 137 -19.68 4.33 5.07
CA THR A 137 -19.21 5.29 4.06
C THR A 137 -18.96 6.64 4.71
N PHE A 138 -17.83 7.24 4.35
CA PHE A 138 -17.48 8.63 4.63
C PHE A 138 -17.35 9.37 3.30
N THR A 139 -18.08 10.47 3.13
CA THR A 139 -17.91 11.32 1.95
C THR A 139 -16.74 12.29 2.17
N ALA A 140 -16.17 12.79 1.07
CA ALA A 140 -15.19 13.88 1.16
C ALA A 140 -15.74 15.08 1.97
N ASP A 141 -16.97 15.51 1.69
CA ASP A 141 -17.65 16.59 2.42
C ASP A 141 -17.74 16.36 3.93
N GLU A 142 -17.99 15.11 4.36
CA GLU A 142 -18.06 14.77 5.78
C GLU A 142 -16.69 14.92 6.43
N PHE A 143 -15.63 14.42 5.79
CA PHE A 143 -14.27 14.58 6.28
C PHE A 143 -13.85 16.05 6.33
N LEU A 144 -14.11 16.82 5.27
CA LEU A 144 -13.82 18.25 5.21
C LEU A 144 -14.55 19.02 6.33
N THR A 145 -15.85 18.78 6.47
CA THR A 145 -16.68 19.42 7.51
C THR A 145 -16.19 19.07 8.92
N PHE A 146 -15.80 17.81 9.12
CA PHE A 146 -15.36 17.31 10.42
C PHE A 146 -13.98 17.85 10.81
N THR A 147 -13.01 17.75 9.90
CA THR A 147 -11.62 18.16 10.14
C THR A 147 -11.45 19.68 10.10
N GLY A 148 -12.29 20.37 9.33
CA GLY A 148 -12.19 21.82 9.12
C GLY A 148 -11.02 22.23 8.22
N VAL A 149 -10.37 21.28 7.55
CA VAL A 149 -9.31 21.57 6.58
C VAL A 149 -9.88 22.35 5.40
N ASP A 150 -9.11 23.32 4.90
CA ASP A 150 -9.47 24.12 3.73
C ASP A 150 -9.27 23.27 2.47
N GLU A 151 -10.36 22.83 1.86
CA GLU A 151 -10.35 21.99 0.65
C GLU A 151 -9.46 22.57 -0.46
N SER A 152 -9.42 23.91 -0.60
CA SER A 152 -8.65 24.56 -1.66
C SER A 152 -7.13 24.45 -1.50
N LYS A 153 -6.67 23.93 -0.35
CA LYS A 153 -5.26 23.77 -0.02
C LYS A 153 -4.80 22.30 0.00
N LEU A 154 -5.73 21.37 -0.21
CA LEU A 154 -5.43 19.95 -0.30
C LEU A 154 -4.65 19.64 -1.57
N GLN A 155 -3.95 18.51 -1.52
CA GLN A 155 -3.30 17.94 -2.68
C GLN A 155 -3.49 16.42 -2.71
N GLY A 156 -3.51 15.82 -3.90
CA GLY A 156 -3.39 14.37 -4.03
C GLY A 156 -2.16 13.86 -3.28
N LYS A 157 -2.33 12.73 -2.57
CA LYS A 157 -1.42 12.08 -1.61
C LYS A 157 -1.50 12.54 -0.15
N ASP A 158 -2.30 13.53 0.19
CA ASP A 158 -2.71 13.76 1.58
C ASP A 158 -3.60 12.60 2.08
N ASP A 159 -3.74 12.44 3.40
CA ASP A 159 -4.57 11.38 3.98
C ASP A 159 -5.70 11.95 4.85
N PHE A 160 -6.82 11.22 4.89
CA PHE A 160 -7.59 11.15 6.13
C PHE A 160 -7.18 9.89 6.91
N ALA A 161 -6.77 10.07 8.15
CA ALA A 161 -6.46 8.96 9.04
C ALA A 161 -7.67 8.66 9.91
N ILE A 162 -8.08 7.39 9.97
CA ILE A 162 -9.24 6.92 10.72
C ILE A 162 -8.78 5.90 11.76
N ARG A 163 -9.33 5.98 12.97
CA ARG A 163 -9.09 5.04 14.07
C ARG A 163 -10.40 4.58 14.69
N PHE A 164 -10.49 3.28 14.96
CA PHE A 164 -11.65 2.63 15.51
C PHE A 164 -11.38 2.21 16.95
N VAL A 165 -12.37 2.41 17.81
CA VAL A 165 -12.38 1.95 19.20
C VAL A 165 -13.63 1.10 19.39
N LEU A 166 -13.44 -0.21 19.50
CA LEU A 166 -14.51 -1.16 19.80
C LEU A 166 -14.74 -1.19 21.31
N LYS A 167 -15.97 -0.93 21.74
CA LYS A 167 -16.41 -1.07 23.14
C LYS A 167 -17.40 -2.21 23.26
N LEU A 168 -17.15 -3.08 24.24
CA LEU A 168 -18.03 -4.20 24.57
C LEU A 168 -18.88 -3.89 25.81
N LYS A 169 -20.05 -4.52 25.91
CA LYS A 169 -21.02 -4.35 27.00
C LYS A 169 -20.46 -4.74 28.37
N ASP A 170 -19.41 -5.55 28.40
CA ASP A 170 -18.71 -5.95 29.62
C ASP A 170 -17.62 -4.95 30.06
N GLY A 171 -17.49 -3.81 29.36
CA GLY A 171 -16.60 -2.71 29.69
C GLY A 171 -15.21 -2.80 29.05
N ARG A 172 -14.90 -3.89 28.32
CA ARG A 172 -13.64 -4.01 27.58
C ARG A 172 -13.64 -3.08 26.37
N THR A 173 -12.46 -2.59 26.01
CA THR A 173 -12.24 -1.68 24.89
C THR A 173 -11.04 -2.17 24.09
N PHE A 174 -11.13 -2.11 22.76
CA PHE A 174 -10.08 -2.55 21.84
C PHE A 174 -9.84 -1.50 20.76
N SER A 175 -8.58 -1.15 20.52
CA SER A 175 -8.13 -0.27 19.43
C SER A 175 -6.75 -0.72 18.92
N VAL A 176 -6.02 0.18 18.27
CA VAL A 176 -4.74 -0.10 17.59
C VAL A 176 -3.72 -0.75 18.53
N ASP A 177 -3.60 -0.26 19.76
CA ASP A 177 -2.62 -0.75 20.76
C ASP A 177 -2.93 -2.17 21.26
N ASP A 178 -4.15 -2.66 21.03
CA ASP A 178 -4.58 -4.01 21.42
C ASP A 178 -4.36 -5.05 20.31
N ALA A 179 -4.04 -4.61 19.09
CA ALA A 179 -3.85 -5.47 17.92
C ALA A 179 -2.36 -5.79 17.70
N ASN A 180 -1.94 -7.02 18.04
CA ASN A 180 -0.66 -7.53 17.57
C ASN A 180 -0.72 -7.89 16.07
N GLY A 181 0.44 -8.17 15.44
CA GLY A 181 0.51 -8.45 14.00
C GLY A 181 -0.40 -9.58 13.48
N ASN A 182 -0.76 -10.57 14.33
CA ASN A 182 -1.69 -11.62 13.95
C ASN A 182 -3.15 -11.14 13.92
N VAL A 183 -3.49 -10.13 14.73
CA VAL A 183 -4.82 -9.51 14.79
C VAL A 183 -4.96 -8.42 13.73
N SER A 184 -3.96 -7.53 13.61
CA SER A 184 -4.01 -6.39 12.70
C SER A 184 -3.84 -6.78 11.23
N GLY A 185 -2.88 -7.65 10.90
CA GLY A 185 -2.52 -8.02 9.53
C GLY A 185 -2.70 -9.49 9.18
N GLY A 186 -3.13 -10.33 10.14
CA GLY A 186 -3.36 -11.75 9.88
C GLY A 186 -4.55 -11.94 8.94
N SER A 187 -4.42 -12.84 7.95
CA SER A 187 -5.45 -13.10 6.93
C SER A 187 -6.83 -13.49 7.48
N TYR A 188 -6.87 -13.99 8.72
CA TYR A 188 -8.12 -14.37 9.40
C TYR A 188 -8.79 -13.18 10.10
N PHE A 189 -8.04 -12.42 10.92
CA PHE A 189 -8.61 -11.35 11.74
C PHE A 189 -8.66 -10.02 11.01
N SER A 190 -7.63 -9.65 10.24
CA SER A 190 -7.55 -8.42 9.44
C SER A 190 -8.20 -7.22 10.15
N SER A 191 -7.82 -6.97 11.40
CA SER A 191 -8.46 -6.00 12.29
C SER A 191 -7.44 -4.95 12.72
N PRO A 192 -7.01 -4.04 11.83
CA PRO A 192 -5.98 -3.05 12.15
C PRO A 192 -6.48 -1.95 13.12
N TYR A 193 -7.80 -1.79 13.29
CA TYR A 193 -8.44 -0.67 14.00
C TYR A 193 -8.03 0.71 13.50
N THR A 194 -7.27 0.83 12.42
CA THR A 194 -6.89 2.10 11.83
C THR A 194 -6.69 1.95 10.34
N TYR A 195 -6.97 3.03 9.61
CA TYR A 195 -6.84 3.12 8.17
C TYR A 195 -6.26 4.48 7.82
N ARG A 196 -5.27 4.50 6.93
CA ARG A 196 -4.89 5.71 6.20
C ARG A 196 -5.58 5.66 4.86
N THR A 197 -6.50 6.60 4.61
CA THR A 197 -7.13 6.74 3.31
C THR A 197 -6.43 7.86 2.56
N THR A 198 -5.45 7.48 1.75
CA THR A 198 -4.72 8.41 0.88
C THR A 198 -5.64 8.91 -0.21
N ILE A 199 -5.68 10.22 -0.38
CA ILE A 199 -6.42 10.91 -1.42
C ILE A 199 -5.69 10.65 -2.75
N GLY A 200 -6.39 10.01 -3.69
CA GLY A 200 -5.95 9.91 -5.07
C GLY A 200 -6.12 11.25 -5.79
N CYS A 201 -5.57 11.38 -6.98
CA CYS A 201 -5.66 12.60 -7.77
C CYS A 201 -6.33 12.34 -9.12
N THR A 202 -7.05 13.33 -9.61
CA THR A 202 -7.56 13.35 -10.98
C THR A 202 -6.42 13.69 -11.93
N ILE A 203 -6.14 12.81 -12.89
CA ILE A 203 -5.14 13.08 -13.92
C ILE A 203 -5.76 13.94 -15.03
N THR A 204 -5.44 15.23 -15.05
CA THR A 204 -6.13 16.24 -15.90
C THR A 204 -5.51 16.45 -17.28
N GLU A 205 -4.31 15.94 -17.53
CA GLU A 205 -3.64 16.02 -18.83
C GLU A 205 -3.00 14.68 -19.21
N THR A 206 -2.44 14.58 -20.41
CA THR A 206 -1.73 13.37 -20.88
C THR A 206 -0.23 13.59 -20.92
N LEU A 207 0.53 12.57 -20.49
CA LEU A 207 1.97 12.46 -20.71
C LEU A 207 2.31 11.63 -21.96
N ALA A 208 1.34 11.25 -22.79
CA ALA A 208 1.67 10.59 -24.05
C ALA A 208 2.51 11.49 -24.96
N GLY A 209 3.52 10.91 -25.60
CA GLY A 209 4.42 11.62 -26.50
C GLY A 209 5.78 10.94 -26.65
N THR A 210 6.58 11.48 -27.56
CA THR A 210 7.97 11.08 -27.75
C THR A 210 8.88 12.08 -27.05
N TYR A 211 9.63 11.60 -26.07
CA TYR A 211 10.57 12.36 -25.26
C TYR A 211 11.98 12.14 -25.77
N THR A 212 12.82 13.16 -25.74
CA THR A 212 14.25 12.96 -25.87
C THR A 212 14.84 12.68 -24.50
N TYR A 213 15.70 11.67 -24.40
CA TYR A 213 16.41 11.33 -23.17
C TYR A 213 17.91 11.48 -23.33
N ASN A 214 18.56 11.89 -22.24
CA ASN A 214 20.01 11.90 -22.12
C ASN A 214 20.42 11.33 -20.76
N VAL A 215 21.05 10.16 -20.75
CA VAL A 215 21.56 9.52 -19.53
C VAL A 215 22.84 10.24 -19.10
N THR A 216 22.90 10.66 -17.84
CA THR A 216 24.03 11.42 -17.26
C THR A 216 24.88 10.59 -16.30
N SER A 217 24.37 9.43 -15.87
CA SER A 217 25.11 8.47 -15.04
C SER A 217 24.58 7.04 -15.25
N LEU A 218 25.49 6.06 -15.22
CA LEU A 218 25.18 4.64 -15.14
C LEU A 218 26.17 3.97 -14.17
N ILE A 219 25.64 3.23 -13.21
CA ILE A 219 26.40 2.58 -12.15
C ILE A 219 25.94 1.12 -12.09
N PRO A 220 26.82 0.15 -12.38
CA PRO A 220 26.46 -1.26 -12.29
C PRO A 220 26.26 -1.69 -10.83
N ALA A 221 25.40 -2.68 -10.62
CA ALA A 221 25.17 -3.28 -9.32
C ALA A 221 26.48 -3.84 -8.72
N PRO A 222 26.76 -3.64 -7.42
CA PRO A 222 27.95 -4.22 -6.78
C PRO A 222 27.95 -5.75 -6.88
N GLY A 223 28.94 -6.30 -7.60
CA GLY A 223 29.03 -7.75 -7.82
C GLY A 223 28.02 -8.30 -8.84
N GLY A 224 27.28 -7.42 -9.52
CA GLY A 224 26.40 -7.78 -10.62
C GLY A 224 27.15 -8.15 -11.89
N ARG A 225 26.42 -8.69 -12.87
CA ARG A 225 26.95 -9.08 -14.19
C ARG A 225 27.07 -7.92 -15.18
N SER A 226 26.42 -6.80 -14.89
CA SER A 226 26.42 -5.60 -15.72
C SER A 226 27.80 -4.94 -15.76
N GLN A 227 28.17 -4.42 -16.93
CA GLN A 227 29.38 -3.63 -17.15
C GLN A 227 29.02 -2.38 -17.94
N CYS A 228 28.68 -1.31 -17.23
CA CYS A 228 28.29 -0.05 -17.85
C CYS A 228 29.50 0.71 -18.42
N ASN A 229 29.35 1.23 -19.64
CA ASN A 229 30.33 2.11 -20.26
C ASN A 229 30.02 3.58 -19.92
N SER A 230 30.62 4.06 -18.83
CA SER A 230 30.46 5.44 -18.36
C SER A 230 31.06 6.51 -19.27
N MET A 231 31.86 6.14 -20.28
CA MET A 231 32.44 7.07 -21.26
C MET A 231 31.53 7.30 -22.47
N SER A 232 30.46 6.52 -22.62
CA SER A 232 29.53 6.59 -23.75
C SER A 232 28.11 6.34 -23.27
N LEU A 233 27.58 7.30 -22.53
CA LEU A 233 26.23 7.18 -21.97
C LEU A 233 25.15 7.27 -23.06
N PRO A 234 24.05 6.51 -22.92
CA PRO A 234 22.94 6.52 -23.87
C PRO A 234 22.25 7.89 -23.98
N SER A 235 21.80 8.20 -25.20
CA SER A 235 20.87 9.29 -25.48
C SER A 235 20.01 8.87 -26.66
N GLY A 236 18.73 9.27 -26.68
CA GLY A 236 17.82 8.85 -27.72
C GLY A 236 16.43 9.39 -27.52
N GLU A 237 15.45 8.65 -28.03
CA GLU A 237 14.03 8.94 -27.86
C GLU A 237 13.34 7.78 -27.14
N VAL A 238 12.35 8.11 -26.32
CA VAL A 238 11.43 7.15 -25.70
C VAL A 238 10.01 7.63 -25.95
N THR A 239 9.13 6.73 -26.36
CA THR A 239 7.72 7.05 -26.61
C THR A 239 6.85 6.45 -25.52
N TRP A 240 6.01 7.29 -24.92
CA TRP A 240 4.95 6.90 -24.01
C TRP A 240 3.61 6.98 -24.74
N THR A 241 2.84 5.89 -24.70
CA THR A 241 1.50 5.80 -25.29
C THR A 241 0.50 5.63 -24.15
N GLU A 242 -0.48 6.52 -24.06
CA GLU A 242 -1.53 6.43 -23.02
C GLU A 242 -2.39 5.20 -23.27
N ASP A 243 -2.60 4.42 -22.22
CA ASP A 243 -3.45 3.24 -22.26
C ASP A 243 -4.93 3.64 -22.06
N GLU A 244 -5.83 2.67 -21.81
CA GLU A 244 -7.26 2.97 -21.63
C GLU A 244 -7.53 3.80 -20.36
N ASP A 245 -6.72 3.58 -19.33
CA ASP A 245 -6.77 4.29 -18.06
C ASP A 245 -5.87 5.54 -18.10
N ARG A 246 -6.46 6.70 -17.77
CA ARG A 246 -5.75 7.98 -17.78
C ARG A 246 -4.63 7.95 -16.74
N GLY A 247 -3.42 8.31 -17.17
CA GLY A 247 -2.24 8.36 -16.30
C GLY A 247 -1.39 7.10 -16.37
N GLU A 248 -1.82 6.08 -17.11
CA GLU A 248 -1.02 4.89 -17.41
C GLU A 248 -0.52 4.93 -18.85
N TYR A 249 0.76 4.59 -19.02
CA TYR A 249 1.43 4.69 -20.31
C TYR A 249 2.31 3.47 -20.57
N SER A 250 2.07 2.78 -21.69
CA SER A 250 3.07 1.87 -22.24
C SER A 250 4.29 2.65 -22.76
N THR A 251 5.48 2.11 -22.56
CA THR A 251 6.74 2.75 -23.01
C THR A 251 7.52 1.88 -23.98
N THR A 252 8.23 2.51 -24.91
CA THR A 252 9.17 1.82 -25.80
C THR A 252 10.45 1.37 -25.09
N ASP A 253 10.79 2.01 -23.98
CA ASP A 253 12.00 1.70 -23.19
C ASP A 253 11.84 2.23 -21.75
N LEU A 254 11.92 1.33 -20.75
CA LEU A 254 11.92 1.67 -19.31
C LEU A 254 13.34 1.95 -18.77
N SER A 255 14.36 1.67 -19.57
CA SER A 255 15.76 1.64 -19.14
C SER A 255 16.59 2.79 -19.70
N PHE A 256 16.04 3.55 -20.64
CA PHE A 256 16.72 4.64 -21.34
C PHE A 256 18.04 4.20 -21.96
N GLY A 257 18.04 3.05 -22.64
CA GLY A 257 19.21 2.45 -23.29
C GLY A 257 20.19 1.77 -22.33
N GLN A 258 19.86 1.57 -21.05
CA GLN A 258 20.76 0.93 -20.09
C GLN A 258 21.16 -0.48 -20.55
N PHE A 259 20.25 -1.28 -21.12
CA PHE A 259 20.60 -2.63 -21.56
C PHE A 259 21.65 -2.65 -22.67
N ASP A 260 21.51 -1.77 -23.66
CA ASP A 260 22.49 -1.69 -24.76
C ASP A 260 23.88 -1.25 -24.27
N ASN A 261 23.94 -0.47 -23.18
CA ASN A 261 25.20 0.03 -22.60
C ASN A 261 25.83 -0.91 -21.56
N CYS A 262 25.04 -1.42 -20.62
CA CYS A 262 25.52 -2.16 -19.45
C CYS A 262 25.48 -3.68 -19.65
N TYR A 263 24.68 -4.16 -20.59
CA TYR A 263 24.48 -5.59 -20.86
C TYR A 263 24.88 -5.96 -22.29
N THR A 264 25.80 -5.21 -22.89
CA THR A 264 26.25 -5.42 -24.27
C THR A 264 26.71 -6.88 -24.47
N GLY A 265 26.03 -7.59 -25.36
CA GLY A 265 26.35 -9.00 -25.67
C GLY A 265 25.97 -10.00 -24.57
N THR A 266 25.16 -9.59 -23.59
CA THR A 266 24.65 -10.49 -22.53
C THR A 266 23.32 -11.12 -22.96
N PHE A 267 22.39 -10.32 -23.49
CA PHE A 267 21.06 -10.79 -23.90
C PHE A 267 20.91 -10.79 -25.43
N ASN A 268 20.17 -11.75 -25.94
CA ASN A 268 19.80 -11.87 -27.35
C ASN A 268 18.55 -11.08 -27.71
N THR A 269 17.60 -11.06 -26.78
CA THR A 269 16.34 -10.33 -26.93
C THR A 269 16.09 -9.53 -25.67
N ILE A 270 15.51 -8.34 -25.86
CA ILE A 270 15.07 -7.45 -24.79
C ILE A 270 13.67 -6.99 -25.18
N ASN A 271 12.69 -7.22 -24.32
CA ASN A 271 11.29 -6.94 -24.57
C ASN A 271 10.74 -5.98 -23.51
N PHE A 272 10.46 -4.76 -23.95
CA PHE A 272 9.88 -3.69 -23.13
C PHE A 272 8.35 -3.64 -23.17
N SER A 273 7.66 -4.53 -23.91
CA SER A 273 6.21 -4.45 -24.12
C SER A 273 5.35 -4.60 -22.87
N LYS A 274 5.93 -5.11 -21.78
CA LYS A 274 5.29 -5.22 -20.46
C LYS A 274 5.58 -4.02 -19.55
N GLY A 275 6.47 -3.11 -19.96
CA GLY A 275 6.87 -1.96 -19.16
C GLY A 275 5.86 -0.82 -19.27
N THR A 276 5.44 -0.30 -18.12
CA THR A 276 4.49 0.81 -18.03
C THR A 276 5.04 1.93 -17.16
N ILE A 277 4.58 3.15 -17.43
CA ILE A 277 4.81 4.34 -16.62
C ILE A 277 3.45 4.76 -16.07
N ILE A 278 3.37 4.95 -14.76
CA ILE A 278 2.17 5.40 -14.07
C ILE A 278 2.44 6.80 -13.51
N TRP A 279 1.60 7.76 -13.90
CA TRP A 279 1.52 9.05 -13.23
C TRP A 279 0.70 8.87 -11.94
N ASP A 280 1.42 8.71 -10.83
CA ASP A 280 0.84 8.57 -9.51
C ASP A 280 0.92 9.90 -8.74
N CYS A 281 0.01 10.82 -9.07
CA CYS A 281 -0.12 12.16 -8.50
C CYS A 281 1.15 13.00 -8.54
N THR A 282 1.97 12.92 -7.50
CA THR A 282 3.20 13.68 -7.37
C THR A 282 4.42 12.97 -7.93
N LYS A 283 4.27 11.71 -8.39
CA LYS A 283 5.36 10.83 -8.82
C LYS A 283 5.15 10.24 -10.20
N LEU A 284 6.25 9.81 -10.80
CA LEU A 284 6.29 8.89 -11.93
C LEU A 284 6.77 7.52 -11.41
N VAL A 285 5.94 6.51 -11.58
CA VAL A 285 6.25 5.14 -11.18
C VAL A 285 6.54 4.33 -12.44
N ALA A 286 7.68 3.64 -12.47
CA ALA A 286 7.90 2.58 -13.43
C ALA A 286 7.27 1.31 -12.88
N ASP A 287 6.43 0.65 -13.67
CA ASP A 287 5.77 -0.59 -13.31
C ASP A 287 5.91 -1.62 -14.44
N GLY A 288 5.58 -2.87 -14.12
CA GLY A 288 5.76 -4.00 -15.01
C GLY A 288 7.21 -4.48 -15.11
N GLU A 289 7.46 -5.29 -16.13
CA GLU A 289 8.69 -6.07 -16.28
C GLU A 289 9.30 -5.86 -17.67
N ILE A 290 10.63 -5.88 -17.73
CA ILE A 290 11.38 -6.04 -18.97
C ILE A 290 11.82 -7.49 -19.01
N ILE A 291 11.43 -8.22 -20.05
CA ILE A 291 11.85 -9.61 -20.24
C ILE A 291 13.06 -9.63 -21.15
N VAL A 292 14.11 -10.30 -20.71
CA VAL A 292 15.32 -10.54 -21.50
C VAL A 292 15.58 -12.04 -21.64
N GLU A 293 16.25 -12.43 -22.71
CA GLU A 293 16.58 -13.83 -22.99
C GLU A 293 18.07 -14.00 -23.32
N GLU A 294 18.71 -15.00 -22.69
CA GLU A 294 20.10 -15.38 -22.95
C GLU A 294 20.24 -16.45 -24.05
N ASP A 295 21.47 -16.75 -24.47
CA ASP A 295 21.80 -17.80 -25.46
C ASP A 295 21.32 -19.21 -25.05
N THR A 296 21.09 -19.43 -23.76
CA THR A 296 20.57 -20.68 -23.21
C THR A 296 19.04 -20.81 -23.35
N ASN A 297 18.35 -19.77 -23.83
CA ASN A 297 16.89 -19.57 -23.73
C ASN A 297 16.42 -19.48 -22.28
N ASP A 298 17.29 -19.01 -21.38
CA ASP A 298 16.89 -18.64 -20.02
C ASP A 298 16.31 -17.21 -20.08
N GLU A 299 15.08 -17.06 -19.59
CA GLU A 299 14.39 -15.78 -19.48
C GLU A 299 14.62 -15.15 -18.10
N GLU A 300 14.80 -13.83 -18.07
CA GLU A 300 14.91 -13.05 -16.85
C GLU A 300 14.05 -11.79 -16.91
N GLU A 301 13.55 -11.38 -15.75
CA GLU A 301 12.67 -10.24 -15.58
C GLU A 301 13.37 -9.14 -14.78
N PHE A 302 13.32 -7.92 -15.31
CA PHE A 302 13.80 -6.73 -14.62
C PHE A 302 12.63 -5.77 -14.35
N THR A 303 12.48 -5.34 -13.11
CA THR A 303 11.60 -4.23 -12.74
C THR A 303 12.43 -2.98 -12.49
N TYR A 304 11.80 -1.81 -12.59
CA TYR A 304 12.47 -0.52 -12.43
C TYR A 304 11.78 0.31 -11.35
N THR A 305 12.56 1.14 -10.66
CA THR A 305 12.06 2.17 -9.75
C THR A 305 12.56 3.52 -10.23
N TYR A 306 11.70 4.52 -10.25
CA TYR A 306 12.04 5.90 -10.61
C TYR A 306 11.91 6.82 -9.41
N LYS A 307 12.77 7.84 -9.37
CA LYS A 307 12.71 8.96 -8.43
C LYS A 307 12.94 10.25 -9.19
N ILE A 308 11.98 11.17 -9.14
CA ILE A 308 12.16 12.51 -9.71
C ILE A 308 13.10 13.29 -8.79
N THR A 309 14.22 13.77 -9.31
CA THR A 309 15.21 14.53 -8.52
C THR A 309 15.23 16.01 -8.89
N GLN A 310 14.72 16.36 -10.08
CA GLN A 310 14.69 17.75 -10.51
C GLN A 310 13.65 17.98 -11.62
N ILE A 311 12.97 19.12 -11.60
CA ILE A 311 12.08 19.57 -12.69
C ILE A 311 12.51 20.99 -13.07
N MET A 312 12.84 21.22 -14.35
CA MET A 312 13.25 22.51 -14.87
C MET A 312 12.66 22.77 -16.25
N GLY A 313 11.58 23.57 -16.31
CA GLY A 313 10.93 23.89 -17.57
C GLY A 313 10.42 22.63 -18.27
N THR A 314 11.03 22.30 -19.40
CA THR A 314 10.68 21.12 -20.22
C THR A 314 11.39 19.84 -19.78
N ASP A 315 12.38 19.96 -18.90
CA ASP A 315 13.27 18.87 -18.51
C ASP A 315 12.87 18.34 -17.13
N ILE A 316 12.87 17.02 -16.98
CA ILE A 316 12.81 16.31 -15.70
C ILE A 316 14.03 15.43 -15.57
N THR A 317 14.64 15.42 -14.39
CA THR A 317 15.72 14.50 -14.05
C THR A 317 15.15 13.40 -13.17
N ILE A 318 15.41 12.16 -13.57
CA ILE A 318 14.96 10.95 -12.89
C ILE A 318 16.18 10.10 -12.58
N ASP A 319 16.30 9.72 -11.32
CA ASP A 319 17.13 8.59 -10.92
C ASP A 319 16.33 7.30 -11.09
N PHE A 320 16.93 6.33 -11.75
CA PHE A 320 16.32 5.02 -11.99
C PHE A 320 17.21 3.90 -11.47
N SER A 321 16.58 2.82 -11.01
CA SER A 321 17.27 1.60 -10.59
C SER A 321 16.50 0.38 -11.05
N ASN A 322 17.20 -0.67 -11.47
CA ASN A 322 16.57 -1.95 -11.80
C ASN A 322 16.63 -2.92 -10.60
N SER A 323 15.89 -4.03 -10.70
CA SER A 323 15.82 -5.09 -9.68
C SER A 323 17.16 -5.80 -9.41
N ALA A 324 18.12 -5.76 -10.34
CA ALA A 324 19.47 -6.27 -10.13
C ALA A 324 20.36 -5.29 -9.32
N GLY A 325 19.91 -4.04 -9.15
CA GLY A 325 20.61 -3.00 -8.40
C GLY A 325 21.49 -2.09 -9.25
N ASP A 326 21.39 -2.16 -10.58
CA ASP A 326 22.02 -1.15 -11.45
C ASP A 326 21.26 0.17 -11.31
N ARG A 327 22.00 1.27 -11.35
CA ARG A 327 21.45 2.61 -11.16
C ARG A 327 21.83 3.53 -12.31
N GLY A 328 21.03 4.55 -12.54
CA GLY A 328 21.35 5.60 -13.48
C GLY A 328 20.59 6.88 -13.20
N THR A 329 21.01 7.93 -13.89
CA THR A 329 20.33 9.23 -13.89
C THR A 329 20.05 9.60 -15.32
N VAL A 330 18.82 10.00 -15.63
CA VAL A 330 18.39 10.43 -16.96
C VAL A 330 17.74 11.80 -16.89
N VAL A 331 18.01 12.63 -17.90
CA VAL A 331 17.24 13.84 -18.18
C VAL A 331 16.27 13.52 -19.31
N LEU A 332 14.97 13.63 -19.06
CA LEU A 332 13.92 13.55 -20.08
C LEU A 332 13.42 14.95 -20.41
N THR A 333 13.37 15.27 -21.71
CA THR A 333 12.80 16.52 -22.21
C THR A 333 11.46 16.22 -22.88
N ARG A 334 10.40 16.88 -22.40
CA ARG A 334 9.03 16.74 -22.92
C ARG A 334 8.91 17.38 -24.31
N PRO A 335 8.16 16.77 -25.25
CA PRO A 335 7.96 17.35 -26.58
C PRO A 335 7.18 18.67 -26.55
N ASP A 336 7.20 19.39 -27.68
CA ASP A 336 6.42 20.61 -27.93
C ASP A 336 6.63 21.75 -26.92
N SER A 337 7.78 21.77 -26.23
CA SER A 337 8.08 22.74 -25.17
C SER A 337 7.07 22.75 -24.02
N LYS A 338 6.34 21.65 -23.81
CA LYS A 338 5.45 21.51 -22.66
C LYS A 338 6.26 21.38 -21.38
N THR A 339 5.83 22.04 -20.31
CA THR A 339 6.38 21.83 -18.98
C THR A 339 5.84 20.54 -18.37
N TRP A 340 6.50 20.00 -17.36
CA TRP A 340 5.97 18.86 -16.59
C TRP A 340 4.78 19.28 -15.71
N PRO A 341 3.89 18.34 -15.32
CA PRO A 341 2.78 18.64 -14.43
C PRO A 341 3.24 19.32 -13.14
N VAL A 342 2.49 20.32 -12.69
CA VAL A 342 2.80 21.11 -11.47
C VAL A 342 2.75 20.24 -10.21
N LEU A 343 2.02 19.13 -10.24
CA LEU A 343 1.93 18.19 -9.12
C LEU A 343 3.20 17.41 -8.88
N PHE A 344 4.06 17.24 -9.89
CA PHE A 344 5.29 16.49 -9.71
C PHE A 344 6.23 17.19 -8.74
N LYS A 345 6.79 16.40 -7.83
CA LYS A 345 7.72 16.87 -6.80
C LYS A 345 9.06 16.19 -6.99
N ALA A 346 10.11 16.99 -6.86
CA ALA A 346 11.45 16.46 -6.68
C ALA A 346 11.54 15.89 -5.26
N GLU A 347 12.09 14.69 -5.14
CA GLU A 347 12.35 14.05 -3.85
C GLU A 347 13.81 14.28 -3.47
N ASP A 348 14.04 14.79 -2.25
CA ASP A 348 15.37 14.90 -1.67
C ASP A 348 15.93 13.50 -1.31
N ASP A 349 17.26 13.37 -1.24
CA ASP A 349 17.99 12.13 -0.92
C ASP A 349 18.04 11.75 0.57
#